data_AF-A0A8H6ADP8-F1
#
_entry.id   AF-A0A8H6ADP8-F1
#
_cell.length_a   1.000
_cell.length_b   1.000
_cell.length_c   1.000
_cell.angle_alpha   90.00
_cell.angle_beta   90.00
_cell.angle_gamma   90.00
#
_symmetry.space_group_name_H-M   'P 1'
#
loop_
_entity.id
_entity.type
_entity.pdbx_description
1 polymer ?
#
loop_
_entity_poly.entity_id
_entity_poly.type
_entity_poly.pdbx_seq_one_letter_code
_entity_poly.pdbx_strand_id
1 'polypeptide(L)'
;MHKRELVAEMVKEAKSALKRGGFEGKKTVSVKIRIHRDLRETIDFIKTVQDAGVDFITIHGRMRSTPSSHPVNLEAIKLLTAHTTVPTLSNGDIFTLSDAFHHTSHTGVSGVMSARGLLENPALFAGYTSTPWECVDVFMNQVLKQPIPFKLVVHHLSEMCGTDRSQNGGNNGLLGKEERMRLMECRDMVDVIDLMDEVRGLRRL
;
A
#
# COMPACT_ATOMS: atom_id res chain seq x y z
N MET A 1 15.25 -13.66 1.09
CA MET A 1 14.37 -14.41 0.18
C MET A 1 14.99 -15.71 -0.31
N HIS A 2 16.14 -16.15 0.22
CA HIS A 2 16.83 -17.36 -0.27
C HIS A 2 16.18 -18.69 0.14
N LYS A 3 15.20 -18.69 1.07
CA LYS A 3 14.47 -19.89 1.49
C LYS A 3 13.20 -20.10 0.67
N ARG A 4 13.30 -20.16 -0.66
CA ARG A 4 12.13 -20.28 -1.57
C ARG A 4 11.29 -21.54 -1.30
N GLU A 5 11.95 -22.66 -0.98
CA GLU A 5 11.27 -23.93 -0.64
C GLU A 5 10.43 -23.80 0.63
N LEU A 6 10.92 -23.09 1.66
CA LEU A 6 10.15 -22.85 2.87
C LEU A 6 8.87 -22.05 2.57
N VAL A 7 8.95 -21.05 1.68
CA VAL A 7 7.78 -20.27 1.28
C VAL A 7 6.80 -21.13 0.48
N ALA A 8 7.29 -22.00 -0.39
CA ALA A 8 6.46 -22.95 -1.12
C ALA A 8 5.70 -23.90 -0.16
N GLU A 9 6.37 -24.44 0.86
CA GLU A 9 5.71 -25.27 1.88
C GLU A 9 4.67 -24.48 2.67
N MET A 10 4.94 -23.20 3.01
CA MET A 10 3.94 -22.33 3.63
C MET A 10 2.72 -22.10 2.74
N VAL A 11 2.90 -21.93 1.42
CA VAL A 11 1.80 -21.79 0.46
C VAL A 11 0.97 -23.07 0.42
N LYS A 12 1.60 -24.24 0.30
CA LYS A 12 0.91 -25.54 0.29
C LYS A 12 0.12 -25.77 1.58
N GLU A 13 0.71 -25.47 2.74
CA GLU A 13 0.03 -25.65 4.02
C GLU A 13 -1.13 -24.65 4.17
N ALA A 14 -0.96 -23.39 3.76
CA ALA A 14 -2.05 -22.40 3.78
C ALA A 14 -3.22 -22.84 2.89
N LYS A 15 -2.95 -23.31 1.67
CA LYS A 15 -3.98 -23.84 0.76
C LYS A 15 -4.67 -25.09 1.36
N SER A 16 -3.90 -25.98 1.96
CA SER A 16 -4.43 -27.18 2.65
C SER A 16 -5.31 -26.82 3.84
N ALA A 17 -4.91 -25.82 4.64
CA ALA A 17 -5.70 -25.32 5.76
C ALA A 17 -7.02 -24.69 5.28
N LEU A 18 -7.00 -23.89 4.20
CA LEU A 18 -8.21 -23.33 3.61
C LEU A 18 -9.16 -24.44 3.11
N LYS A 19 -8.61 -25.50 2.50
CA LYS A 19 -9.39 -26.66 2.07
C LYS A 19 -10.04 -27.39 3.23
N ARG A 20 -9.28 -27.72 4.29
CA ARG A 20 -9.80 -28.36 5.51
C ARG A 20 -10.89 -27.51 6.18
N GLY A 21 -10.78 -26.19 6.09
CA GLY A 21 -11.78 -25.24 6.59
C GLY A 21 -12.98 -24.98 5.66
N GLY A 22 -13.09 -25.65 4.51
CA GLY A 22 -14.21 -25.44 3.57
C GLY A 22 -14.18 -24.11 2.81
N PHE A 23 -13.00 -23.47 2.71
CA PHE A 23 -12.76 -22.22 2.01
C PHE A 23 -12.05 -22.37 0.65
N GLU A 24 -11.91 -23.61 0.16
CA GLU A 24 -11.36 -23.87 -1.19
C GLU A 24 -12.17 -23.10 -2.25
N GLY A 25 -11.48 -22.32 -3.09
CA GLY A 25 -12.10 -21.44 -4.09
C GLY A 25 -12.80 -20.20 -3.54
N LYS A 26 -12.93 -20.04 -2.22
CA LYS A 26 -13.57 -18.88 -1.57
C LYS A 26 -12.57 -17.87 -1.00
N LYS A 27 -11.35 -18.34 -0.70
CA LYS A 27 -10.24 -17.52 -0.20
C LYS A 27 -8.98 -17.80 -1.00
N THR A 28 -8.14 -16.78 -1.15
CA THR A 28 -6.89 -16.84 -1.90
C THR A 28 -5.67 -16.83 -0.98
N VAL A 29 -4.58 -17.44 -1.44
CA VAL A 29 -3.24 -17.37 -0.87
C VAL A 29 -2.34 -16.65 -1.88
N SER A 30 -1.73 -15.54 -1.47
CA SER A 30 -0.84 -14.74 -2.31
C SER A 30 0.53 -14.58 -1.69
N VAL A 31 1.56 -14.35 -2.52
CA VAL A 31 2.91 -14.05 -2.03
C VAL A 31 3.34 -12.67 -2.51
N LYS A 32 3.84 -11.85 -1.57
CA LYS A 32 4.46 -10.55 -1.88
C LYS A 32 5.98 -10.66 -1.75
N ILE A 33 6.70 -10.22 -2.78
CA ILE A 33 8.16 -10.31 -2.86
C ILE A 33 8.84 -8.97 -3.15
N ARG A 34 10.15 -8.94 -2.93
CA ARG A 34 11.09 -7.92 -3.42
C ARG A 34 12.05 -8.58 -4.42
N ILE A 35 12.71 -7.83 -5.28
CA ILE A 35 13.67 -8.42 -6.22
C ILE A 35 15.01 -8.73 -5.54
N HIS A 36 15.73 -9.74 -6.05
CA HIS A 36 17.14 -9.99 -5.72
C HIS A 36 18.05 -9.15 -6.62
N ARG A 37 19.36 -9.15 -6.31
CA ARG A 37 20.37 -8.52 -7.16
C ARG A 37 20.51 -9.27 -8.49
N ASP A 38 20.58 -10.61 -8.44
CA ASP A 38 20.43 -11.44 -9.63
C ASP A 38 18.94 -11.75 -9.84
N LEU A 39 18.38 -11.29 -10.96
CA LEU A 39 16.98 -11.54 -11.28
C LEU A 39 16.69 -13.02 -11.54
N ARG A 40 17.69 -13.85 -11.88
CA ARG A 40 17.51 -15.31 -12.00
C ARG A 40 17.06 -15.93 -10.68
N GLU A 41 17.61 -15.48 -9.54
CA GLU A 41 17.14 -15.91 -8.22
C GLU A 41 15.67 -15.53 -7.97
N THR A 42 15.24 -14.39 -8.52
CA THR A 42 13.85 -13.94 -8.39
C THR A 42 12.91 -14.74 -9.30
N ILE A 43 13.36 -15.07 -10.52
CA ILE A 43 12.63 -15.96 -11.44
C ILE A 43 12.45 -17.34 -10.80
N ASP A 44 13.52 -17.92 -10.25
CA ASP A 44 13.41 -19.21 -9.59
C ASP A 44 12.44 -19.14 -8.40
N PHE A 45 12.50 -18.07 -7.59
CA PHE A 45 11.57 -17.88 -6.49
C PHE A 45 10.11 -17.85 -6.98
N ILE A 46 9.84 -17.10 -8.05
CA ILE A 46 8.51 -17.00 -8.67
C ILE A 46 8.02 -18.37 -9.12
N LYS A 47 8.86 -19.15 -9.82
CA LYS A 47 8.52 -20.50 -10.27
C LYS A 47 8.18 -21.41 -9.10
N THR A 48 9.03 -21.45 -8.07
CA THR A 48 8.80 -22.31 -6.89
C THR A 48 7.47 -22.01 -6.20
N VAL A 49 7.11 -20.74 -5.99
CA VAL A 49 5.82 -20.41 -5.32
C VAL A 49 4.61 -20.60 -6.24
N GLN A 50 4.78 -20.47 -7.55
CA GLN A 50 3.74 -20.78 -8.53
C GLN A 50 3.44 -22.27 -8.57
N ASP A 51 4.49 -23.11 -8.62
CA ASP A 51 4.36 -24.57 -8.57
C ASP A 51 3.74 -25.05 -7.25
N ALA A 52 3.89 -24.26 -6.18
CA ALA A 52 3.22 -24.50 -4.90
C ALA A 52 1.72 -24.15 -4.89
N GLY A 53 1.19 -23.54 -5.95
CA GLY A 53 -0.23 -23.23 -6.10
C GLY A 53 -0.66 -21.88 -5.50
N VAL A 54 0.22 -20.87 -5.48
CA VAL A 54 -0.15 -19.50 -5.13
C VAL A 54 -1.20 -18.96 -6.11
N ASP A 55 -2.17 -18.19 -5.62
CA ASP A 55 -3.25 -17.66 -6.46
C ASP A 55 -2.85 -16.37 -7.21
N PHE A 56 -1.96 -15.54 -6.63
CA PHE A 56 -1.34 -14.40 -7.30
C PHE A 56 -0.05 -13.94 -6.60
N ILE A 57 0.79 -13.18 -7.31
CA ILE A 57 2.08 -12.68 -6.79
C ILE A 57 2.13 -11.15 -6.85
N THR A 58 2.64 -10.50 -5.82
CA THR A 58 2.95 -9.05 -5.86
C THR A 58 4.46 -8.84 -5.85
N ILE A 59 4.99 -8.13 -6.85
CA ILE A 59 6.42 -7.86 -6.99
C ILE A 59 6.71 -6.40 -6.67
N HIS A 60 7.54 -6.17 -5.66
CA HIS A 60 8.13 -4.87 -5.40
C HIS A 60 9.49 -4.76 -6.10
N GLY A 61 9.62 -3.85 -7.08
CA GLY A 61 10.80 -3.69 -7.94
C GLY A 61 12.05 -3.11 -7.26
N ARG A 62 12.16 -3.22 -5.94
CA ARG A 62 13.36 -2.84 -5.16
C ARG A 62 13.88 -4.03 -4.38
N MET A 63 15.19 -4.08 -4.18
CA MET A 63 15.79 -5.05 -3.26
C MET A 63 15.46 -4.71 -1.81
N ARG A 64 15.68 -5.65 -0.89
CA ARG A 64 15.51 -5.39 0.55
C ARG A 64 16.40 -4.24 1.05
N SER A 65 17.62 -4.15 0.54
CA SER A 65 18.61 -3.14 0.90
C SER A 65 18.41 -1.79 0.20
N THR A 66 17.60 -1.73 -0.86
CA THR A 66 17.35 -0.49 -1.59
C THR A 66 16.42 0.42 -0.79
N PRO A 67 16.83 1.65 -0.44
CA PRO A 67 15.98 2.59 0.28
C PRO A 67 14.88 3.13 -0.64
N SER A 68 13.82 3.67 -0.05
CA SER A 68 12.66 4.22 -0.77
C SER A 68 12.97 5.47 -1.60
N SER A 69 14.13 6.09 -1.42
CA SER A 69 14.62 7.22 -2.21
C SER A 69 15.06 6.83 -3.62
N HIS A 70 15.42 5.56 -3.85
CA HIS A 70 15.76 5.08 -5.17
C HIS A 70 14.49 4.65 -5.91
N PRO A 71 14.30 4.99 -7.19
CA PRO A 71 13.11 4.59 -7.94
C PRO A 71 12.88 3.07 -7.96
N VAL A 72 11.61 2.65 -8.05
CA VAL A 72 11.25 1.26 -8.32
C VAL A 72 11.72 0.83 -9.72
N ASN A 73 12.30 -0.37 -9.84
CA ASN A 73 12.75 -0.90 -11.12
C ASN A 73 11.60 -1.56 -11.88
N LEU A 74 10.95 -0.82 -12.77
CA LEU A 74 9.86 -1.33 -13.60
C LEU A 74 10.33 -2.32 -14.68
N GLU A 75 11.55 -2.17 -15.20
CA GLU A 75 12.11 -3.13 -16.17
C GLU A 75 12.28 -4.52 -15.56
N ALA A 76 12.73 -4.58 -14.29
CA ALA A 76 12.79 -5.83 -13.56
C ALA A 76 11.40 -6.45 -13.40
N ILE A 77 10.38 -5.64 -13.04
CA ILE A 77 9.00 -6.14 -12.92
C ILE A 77 8.48 -6.67 -14.26
N LYS A 78 8.70 -5.94 -15.35
CA LYS A 78 8.33 -6.34 -16.71
C LYS A 78 8.96 -7.69 -17.09
N LEU A 79 10.26 -7.82 -16.89
CA LEU A 79 10.99 -9.08 -17.17
C LEU A 79 10.46 -10.23 -16.32
N LEU A 80 10.24 -10.02 -15.03
CA LEU A 80 9.74 -11.06 -14.12
C LEU A 80 8.31 -11.47 -14.45
N THR A 81 7.46 -10.54 -14.88
CA THR A 81 6.07 -10.81 -15.26
C THR A 81 5.99 -11.78 -16.44
N ALA A 82 6.94 -11.73 -17.38
CA ALA A 82 7.04 -12.69 -18.49
C ALA A 82 7.30 -14.14 -18.05
N HIS A 83 7.70 -14.37 -16.79
CA HIS A 83 7.90 -15.70 -16.20
C HIS A 83 6.78 -16.11 -15.23
N THR A 84 5.67 -15.37 -15.19
CA THR A 84 4.52 -15.67 -14.33
C THR A 84 3.37 -16.24 -15.15
N THR A 85 2.65 -17.23 -14.62
CA THR A 85 1.40 -17.76 -15.21
C THR A 85 0.16 -17.37 -14.39
N VAL A 86 0.35 -17.03 -13.12
CA VAL A 86 -0.68 -16.48 -12.23
C VAL A 86 -0.72 -14.95 -12.35
N PRO A 87 -1.83 -14.30 -11.97
CA PRO A 87 -1.89 -12.84 -11.93
C PRO A 87 -0.73 -12.24 -11.12
N THR A 88 -0.12 -11.20 -11.68
CA THR A 88 1.02 -10.51 -11.06
C THR A 88 0.65 -9.06 -10.82
N LEU A 89 0.94 -8.54 -9.63
CA LEU A 89 0.73 -7.15 -9.24
C LEU A 89 2.07 -6.42 -9.10
N SER A 90 2.16 -5.20 -9.63
CA SER A 90 3.31 -4.31 -9.42
C SER A 90 3.16 -3.52 -8.12
N ASN A 91 4.24 -3.36 -7.35
CA ASN A 91 4.25 -2.57 -6.12
C ASN A 91 5.47 -1.65 -6.04
N GLY A 92 5.23 -0.41 -5.58
CA GLY A 92 6.25 0.62 -5.42
C GLY A 92 5.90 1.85 -6.24
N ASP A 93 6.15 3.04 -5.69
CA ASP A 93 6.05 4.35 -6.36
C ASP A 93 4.75 4.66 -7.11
N ILE A 94 3.63 4.10 -6.65
CA ILE A 94 2.30 4.45 -7.13
C ILE A 94 1.69 5.49 -6.18
N PHE A 95 1.78 6.77 -6.56
CA PHE A 95 1.24 7.90 -5.79
C PHE A 95 0.04 8.55 -6.47
N THR A 96 -0.13 8.30 -7.77
CA THR A 96 -1.26 8.79 -8.56
C THR A 96 -1.93 7.65 -9.31
N LEU A 97 -3.15 7.91 -9.79
CA LEU A 97 -3.84 6.98 -10.70
C LEU A 97 -3.07 6.82 -12.03
N SER A 98 -2.39 7.89 -12.49
CA SER A 98 -1.52 7.82 -13.67
C SER A 98 -0.34 6.87 -13.47
N ASP A 99 0.28 6.85 -12.28
CA ASP A 99 1.35 5.90 -11.97
C ASP A 99 0.83 4.46 -12.04
N ALA A 100 -0.37 4.22 -11.52
CA ALA A 100 -1.01 2.90 -11.59
C ALA A 100 -1.20 2.45 -13.05
N PHE A 101 -1.72 3.32 -13.91
CA PHE A 101 -1.86 3.01 -15.33
C PHE A 101 -0.51 2.79 -16.01
N HIS A 102 0.49 3.65 -15.74
CA HIS A 102 1.82 3.51 -16.29
C HIS A 102 2.46 2.16 -15.91
N HIS A 103 2.35 1.74 -14.64
CA HIS A 103 2.82 0.44 -14.19
C HIS A 103 2.18 -0.69 -14.99
N THR A 104 0.85 -0.69 -15.15
CA THR A 104 0.14 -1.73 -15.90
C THR A 104 0.53 -1.76 -17.37
N SER A 105 0.50 -0.62 -18.07
CA SER A 105 0.79 -0.54 -19.51
C SER A 105 2.25 -0.86 -19.81
N HIS A 106 3.18 -0.46 -18.94
CA HIS A 106 4.61 -0.62 -19.18
C HIS A 106 5.12 -2.03 -18.90
N THR A 107 4.61 -2.66 -17.84
CA THR A 107 5.11 -3.95 -17.34
C THR A 107 4.25 -5.16 -17.70
N GLY A 108 3.00 -4.95 -18.12
CA GLY A 108 2.06 -6.04 -18.43
C GLY A 108 1.48 -6.75 -17.21
N VAL A 109 1.65 -6.20 -16.01
CA VAL A 109 1.05 -6.73 -14.78
C VAL A 109 -0.47 -6.66 -14.80
N SER A 110 -1.12 -7.59 -14.10
CA SER A 110 -2.58 -7.67 -13.95
C SER A 110 -3.18 -6.56 -13.09
N GLY A 111 -2.36 -5.85 -12.32
CA GLY A 111 -2.78 -4.75 -11.47
C GLY A 111 -1.64 -4.18 -10.64
N VAL A 112 -1.99 -3.33 -9.69
CA VAL A 112 -1.02 -2.63 -8.83
C VAL A 112 -1.39 -2.70 -7.37
N MET A 113 -0.39 -2.54 -6.51
CA MET A 113 -0.54 -2.35 -5.07
C MET A 113 0.15 -1.04 -4.69
N SER A 114 -0.59 -0.10 -4.13
CA SER A 114 -0.03 1.12 -3.51
C SER A 114 0.05 0.96 -1.99
N ALA A 115 0.98 1.67 -1.35
CA ALA A 115 1.13 1.70 0.10
C ALA A 115 1.28 3.14 0.59
N ARG A 116 2.42 3.79 0.30
CA ARG A 116 2.64 5.20 0.67
C ARG A 116 1.65 6.15 0.00
N GLY A 117 1.38 5.95 -1.29
CA GLY A 117 0.38 6.76 -2.00
C GLY A 117 -1.02 6.69 -1.37
N LEU A 118 -1.43 5.52 -0.85
CA LEU A 118 -2.70 5.39 -0.12
C LEU A 118 -2.66 5.93 1.32
N LEU A 119 -1.47 6.04 1.91
CA LEU A 119 -1.31 6.66 3.22
C LEU A 119 -1.41 8.19 3.11
N GLU A 120 -0.87 8.76 2.02
CA GLU A 120 -0.95 10.19 1.67
C GLU A 120 -2.32 10.57 1.09
N ASN A 121 -2.93 9.69 0.30
CA ASN A 121 -4.25 9.89 -0.30
C ASN A 121 -5.04 8.57 -0.36
N PRO A 122 -5.86 8.26 0.67
CA PRO A 122 -6.67 7.05 0.66
C PRO A 122 -7.73 7.04 -0.45
N ALA A 123 -8.06 8.19 -1.03
CA ALA A 123 -9.01 8.36 -2.13
C ALA A 123 -8.36 8.28 -3.52
N LEU A 124 -7.07 7.91 -3.62
CA LEU A 124 -6.31 7.80 -4.88
C LEU A 124 -7.06 7.00 -5.95
N PHE A 125 -7.57 5.83 -5.62
CA PHE A 125 -8.27 4.96 -6.58
C PHE A 125 -9.71 5.41 -6.88
N ALA A 126 -10.24 6.38 -6.15
CA ALA A 126 -11.48 7.07 -6.51
C ALA A 126 -11.25 8.26 -7.46
N GLY A 127 -10.00 8.49 -7.90
CA GLY A 127 -9.65 9.52 -8.88
C GLY A 127 -9.30 10.88 -8.26
N TYR A 128 -9.25 10.98 -6.93
CA TYR A 128 -8.85 12.20 -6.25
C TYR A 128 -7.33 12.39 -6.35
N THR A 129 -6.90 13.64 -6.55
CA THR A 129 -5.48 14.02 -6.55
C THR A 129 -4.94 14.29 -5.15
N SER A 130 -5.80 14.58 -4.17
CA SER A 130 -5.46 14.69 -2.74
C SER A 130 -6.59 14.17 -1.86
N THR A 131 -6.31 13.94 -0.57
CA THR A 131 -7.32 13.46 0.39
C THR A 131 -8.46 14.48 0.53
N PRO A 132 -9.72 14.10 0.25
CA PRO A 132 -10.87 14.95 0.52
C PRO A 132 -11.27 14.88 2.01
N TRP A 133 -11.91 15.93 2.54
CA TRP A 133 -12.35 15.97 3.95
C TRP A 133 -13.29 14.81 4.31
N GLU A 134 -14.11 14.36 3.38
CA GLU A 134 -14.99 13.21 3.54
C GLU A 134 -14.21 11.94 3.90
N CYS A 135 -12.98 11.79 3.39
CA CYS A 135 -12.11 10.66 3.73
C CYS A 135 -11.63 10.76 5.19
N VAL A 136 -11.30 11.97 5.65
CA VAL A 136 -10.93 12.23 7.06
C VAL A 136 -12.10 11.94 7.98
N ASP A 137 -13.31 12.37 7.61
CA ASP A 137 -14.53 12.08 8.36
C ASP A 137 -14.80 10.59 8.48
N VAL A 138 -14.69 9.86 7.37
CA VAL A 138 -14.85 8.40 7.37
C VAL A 138 -13.80 7.77 8.29
N PHE A 139 -12.53 8.16 8.17
CA PHE A 139 -11.46 7.65 9.02
C PHE A 139 -11.73 7.91 10.51
N MET A 140 -12.01 9.15 10.89
CA MET A 140 -12.27 9.54 12.28
C MET A 140 -13.51 8.82 12.84
N ASN A 141 -14.58 8.72 12.08
CA ASN A 141 -15.77 7.97 12.48
C ASN A 141 -15.50 6.48 12.68
N GLN A 142 -14.64 5.87 11.86
CA GLN A 142 -14.25 4.47 12.05
C GLN A 142 -13.34 4.29 13.27
N VAL A 143 -12.41 5.21 13.51
CA VAL A 143 -11.56 5.20 14.72
C VAL A 143 -12.42 5.30 15.99
N LEU A 144 -13.45 6.15 16.01
CA LEU A 144 -14.36 6.25 17.15
C LEU A 144 -15.16 4.96 17.38
N LYS A 145 -15.56 4.27 16.30
CA LYS A 145 -16.28 2.99 16.38
C LYS A 145 -15.38 1.83 16.75
N GLN A 146 -14.14 1.83 16.25
CA GLN A 146 -13.15 0.77 16.37
C GLN A 146 -11.79 1.41 16.70
N PRO A 147 -11.55 1.71 17.99
CA PRO A 147 -10.35 2.45 18.40
C PRO A 147 -9.07 1.72 18.02
N ILE A 148 -8.15 2.49 17.44
CA ILE A 148 -6.75 2.10 17.23
C ILE A 148 -5.86 2.87 18.21
N PRO A 149 -4.62 2.42 18.47
CA PRO A 149 -3.67 3.19 19.27
C PRO A 149 -3.59 4.64 18.82
N PHE A 150 -3.73 5.58 19.77
CA PHE A 150 -3.82 7.02 19.50
C PHE A 150 -2.69 7.55 18.58
N LYS A 151 -1.45 7.11 18.80
CA LYS A 151 -0.30 7.48 17.95
C LYS A 151 -0.48 7.08 16.48
N LEU A 152 -1.19 6.00 16.19
CA LEU A 152 -1.51 5.61 14.82
C LEU A 152 -2.57 6.54 14.22
N VAL A 153 -3.53 7.01 14.99
CA VAL A 153 -4.50 8.02 14.54
C VAL A 153 -3.77 9.29 14.10
N VAL A 154 -2.91 9.82 14.97
CA VAL A 154 -2.10 11.01 14.69
C VAL A 154 -1.20 10.79 13.47
N HIS A 155 -0.55 9.64 13.36
CA HIS A 155 0.28 9.31 12.19
C HIS A 155 -0.54 9.27 10.89
N HIS A 156 -1.69 8.59 10.88
CA HIS A 156 -2.56 8.50 9.71
C HIS A 156 -3.07 9.88 9.27
N LEU A 157 -3.56 10.69 10.22
CA LEU A 157 -4.01 12.05 9.94
C LEU A 157 -2.87 12.94 9.42
N SER A 158 -1.67 12.81 9.99
CA SER A 158 -0.51 13.56 9.53
C SER A 158 -0.12 13.24 8.09
N GLU A 159 -0.22 11.96 7.69
CA GLU A 159 0.12 11.56 6.33
C GLU A 159 -0.99 11.92 5.35
N MET A 160 -2.26 11.59 5.66
CA MET A 160 -3.37 11.81 4.71
C MET A 160 -3.78 13.28 4.58
N CYS A 161 -3.59 14.09 5.62
CA CYS A 161 -3.87 15.52 5.58
C CYS A 161 -2.64 16.35 5.23
N GLY A 162 -1.47 15.72 5.08
CA GLY A 162 -0.22 16.38 4.72
C GLY A 162 -0.16 16.82 3.26
N THR A 163 0.93 17.50 2.92
CA THR A 163 1.24 17.85 1.54
C THR A 163 1.69 16.61 0.78
N ASP A 164 1.01 16.34 -0.33
CA ASP A 164 1.30 15.24 -1.25
C ASP A 164 2.78 15.26 -1.68
N ARG A 165 3.45 14.11 -1.60
CA ARG A 165 4.83 13.95 -2.11
C ARG A 165 4.86 13.67 -3.60
N SER A 166 3.71 13.61 -4.28
CA SER A 166 3.66 13.56 -5.73
C SER A 166 4.47 14.72 -6.30
N GLN A 167 5.30 14.43 -7.29
CA GLN A 167 6.28 15.37 -7.83
C GLN A 167 5.65 16.56 -8.59
N ASN A 168 4.32 16.76 -8.47
CA ASN A 168 3.54 17.71 -9.23
C ASN A 168 3.09 18.94 -8.42
N GLY A 169 3.86 19.36 -7.43
CA GLY A 169 3.96 20.78 -6.99
C GLY A 169 2.70 21.50 -6.48
N GLY A 170 1.56 20.82 -6.34
CA GLY A 170 0.34 21.38 -5.78
C GLY A 170 0.30 21.20 -4.27
N ASN A 171 0.41 22.29 -3.51
CA ASN A 171 0.20 22.27 -2.06
C ASN A 171 -1.30 22.11 -1.74
N ASN A 172 -1.83 20.89 -1.94
CA ASN A 172 -3.26 20.55 -1.80
C ASN A 172 -3.56 19.73 -0.53
N GLY A 173 -2.65 19.75 0.46
CA GLY A 173 -2.88 19.10 1.74
C GLY A 173 -3.98 19.82 2.53
N LEU A 174 -4.75 19.07 3.32
CA LEU A 174 -5.81 19.63 4.17
C LEU A 174 -5.25 20.42 5.37
N LEU A 175 -4.07 20.03 5.85
CA LEU A 175 -3.36 20.71 6.94
C LEU A 175 -2.07 21.35 6.42
N GLY A 176 -1.93 22.64 6.66
CA GLY A 176 -0.69 23.40 6.56
C GLY A 176 0.36 22.95 7.57
N LYS A 177 1.56 23.55 7.47
CA LYS A 177 2.71 23.16 8.32
C LYS A 177 2.41 23.34 9.81
N GLU A 178 1.78 24.45 10.19
CA GLU A 178 1.46 24.77 11.58
C GLU A 178 0.44 23.80 12.19
N GLU A 179 -0.64 23.53 11.46
CA GLU A 179 -1.69 22.61 11.92
C GLU A 179 -1.16 21.18 12.06
N ARG A 180 -0.22 20.75 11.21
CA ARG A 180 0.46 19.46 11.40
C ARG A 180 1.36 19.42 12.63
N MET A 181 2.00 20.52 13.00
CA MET A 181 2.77 20.58 14.25
C MET A 181 1.82 20.46 15.45
N ARG A 182 0.71 21.20 15.44
CA ARG A 182 -0.34 21.11 16.47
C ARG A 182 -0.91 19.69 16.58
N LEU A 183 -1.14 19.02 15.44
CA LEU A 183 -1.61 17.62 15.41
C LEU A 183 -0.63 16.66 16.12
N MET A 184 0.68 16.89 16.01
CA MET A 184 1.69 16.08 16.68
C MET A 184 1.77 16.34 18.19
N GLU A 185 1.26 17.49 18.64
CA GLU A 185 1.21 17.90 20.05
C GLU A 185 -0.07 17.43 20.75
N CYS A 186 -1.10 17.00 20.00
CA CYS A 186 -2.32 16.43 20.56
C CYS A 186 -2.01 15.25 21.50
N ARG A 187 -2.65 15.22 22.66
CA ARG A 187 -2.40 14.21 23.72
C ARG A 187 -3.44 13.11 23.73
N ASP A 188 -4.64 13.41 23.24
CA ASP A 188 -5.75 12.49 23.17
C ASP A 188 -6.67 12.81 21.97
N MET A 189 -7.74 12.02 21.84
CA MET A 189 -8.71 12.17 20.75
C MET A 189 -9.52 13.45 20.81
N VAL A 190 -9.69 14.07 21.99
CA VAL A 190 -10.42 15.33 22.13
C VAL A 190 -9.59 16.45 21.51
N ASP A 191 -8.29 16.52 21.84
CA ASP A 191 -7.35 17.48 21.23
C ASP A 191 -7.36 17.36 19.69
N VAL A 192 -7.42 16.12 19.15
CA VAL A 192 -7.47 15.90 17.69
C VAL A 192 -8.79 16.36 17.09
N ILE A 193 -9.93 16.03 17.72
CA ILE A 193 -11.26 16.42 17.23
C ILE A 193 -11.38 17.94 17.20
N ASP A 194 -10.99 18.62 18.27
CA ASP A 194 -11.05 20.07 18.38
C ASP A 194 -10.18 20.73 17.29
N LEU A 195 -8.96 20.22 17.07
CA LEU A 195 -8.10 20.71 16.00
C LEU A 195 -8.73 20.49 14.61
N MET A 196 -9.27 19.30 14.34
CA MET A 196 -9.87 19.01 13.03
C MET A 196 -11.11 19.86 12.76
N ASP A 197 -11.94 20.10 13.77
CA ASP A 197 -13.11 20.98 13.65
C ASP A 197 -12.70 22.43 13.42
N GLU A 198 -11.70 22.93 14.15
CA GLU A 198 -11.16 24.28 13.97
C GLU A 198 -10.66 24.49 12.54
N VAL A 199 -9.79 23.60 12.05
CA VAL A 199 -9.20 23.73 10.71
C VAL A 199 -10.25 23.62 9.61
N ARG A 200 -11.27 22.79 9.80
CA ARG A 200 -12.39 22.68 8.86
C ARG A 200 -13.38 23.84 8.96
N GLY A 201 -13.31 24.66 10.00
CA GLY A 201 -14.27 25.73 10.28
C GLY A 201 -15.63 25.22 10.76
N LEU A 202 -15.69 24.03 11.37
CA LEU A 202 -16.88 23.50 12.00
C LEU A 202 -17.04 24.07 13.40
N ARG A 203 -18.26 24.48 13.76
CA ARG A 203 -18.64 24.77 15.15
C ARG A 203 -19.55 23.65 15.62
N ARG A 204 -19.05 22.81 16.52
CA ARG A 204 -19.90 21.88 17.27
C ARG A 204 -20.58 22.66 18.39
N LEU A 205 -21.91 22.54 18.47
CA LEU A 205 -22.78 23.22 19.43
C LEU A 205 -22.47 22.82 20.87
#